data_AF-A0A4Q2R811-F1
#
_entry.id   AF-A0A4Q2R811-F1
#
_cell.length_a   1.000
_cell.length_b   1.000
_cell.length_c   1.000
_cell.angle_alpha   90.00
_cell.angle_beta   90.00
_cell.angle_gamma   90.00
#
_symmetry.space_group_name_H-M   'P 1'
#
loop_
_entity.id
_entity.type
_entity.pdbx_description
1 polymer ?
#
loop_
_entity_poly.entity_id
_entity_poly.type
_entity_poly.pdbx_seq_one_letter_code
_entity_poly.pdbx_strand_id
1 'polypeptide(L)'
;MNRIAAAMAFAGLLTVAAPAAWADQPGADWMPAAQVKEKLMGLGYTSITAFEADDGHWEGEGMKNGKKMQFHADPKTGAIMSEKPDH
;
A
#
# COMPACT_ATOMS: atom_id res chain seq x y z
N MET A 1 9.71 -32.56 33.70
CA MET A 1 10.57 -31.42 33.27
C MET A 1 9.65 -30.23 33.05
N ASN A 2 9.29 -29.55 34.16
CA ASN A 2 9.68 -28.16 34.52
C ASN A 2 9.01 -27.10 33.61
N ARG A 3 7.80 -26.59 33.98
CA ARG A 3 7.51 -25.35 34.78
C ARG A 3 8.11 -24.11 34.07
N ILE A 4 7.36 -23.08 33.66
CA ILE A 4 6.38 -22.28 34.41
C ILE A 4 5.35 -21.67 33.43
N ALA A 5 4.08 -21.70 33.83
CA ALA A 5 3.01 -20.88 33.29
C ALA A 5 3.26 -19.39 33.60
N ALA A 6 3.04 -18.50 32.63
CA ALA A 6 2.80 -17.09 32.92
C ALA A 6 1.40 -16.75 32.42
N ALA A 7 0.45 -16.88 33.34
CA ALA A 7 -0.88 -16.32 33.18
C ALA A 7 -0.77 -14.80 33.16
N MET A 8 -1.36 -14.15 32.16
CA MET A 8 -1.85 -12.79 32.34
C MET A 8 -3.32 -12.76 31.92
N ALA A 9 -4.17 -12.77 32.95
CA ALA A 9 -5.55 -12.37 32.80
C ALA A 9 -5.57 -10.90 32.36
N PHE A 10 -6.08 -10.63 31.16
CA PHE A 10 -6.48 -9.29 30.74
C PHE A 10 -8.00 -9.29 30.60
N ALA A 11 -8.69 -8.96 31.69
CA ALA A 11 -10.03 -8.45 31.62
C ALA A 11 -9.93 -6.98 31.17
N GLY A 12 -10.33 -6.69 29.94
CA GLY A 12 -10.36 -5.31 29.45
C GLY A 12 -10.61 -5.22 27.96
N LEU A 13 -11.85 -4.88 27.61
CA LEU A 13 -12.33 -4.34 26.32
C LEU A 13 -11.96 -5.13 25.05
N LEU A 14 -12.97 -5.77 24.45
CA LEU A 14 -12.94 -6.24 23.07
C LEU A 14 -12.85 -5.03 22.12
N THR A 15 -11.64 -4.53 21.86
CA THR A 15 -11.35 -3.90 20.57
C THR A 15 -11.07 -5.03 19.60
N VAL A 16 -12.02 -5.34 18.72
CA VAL A 16 -11.74 -6.15 17.53
C VAL A 16 -10.75 -5.34 16.69
N ALA A 17 -9.45 -5.57 16.91
CA ALA A 17 -8.43 -5.14 15.98
C ALA A 17 -8.63 -5.99 14.73
N ALA A 18 -9.21 -5.41 13.69
CA ALA A 18 -9.10 -5.99 12.36
C ALA A 18 -7.61 -6.26 12.09
N PRO A 19 -7.24 -7.41 11.51
CA PRO A 19 -5.85 -7.64 11.14
C PRO A 19 -5.44 -6.51 10.20
N ALA A 20 -4.58 -5.62 10.66
CA ALA A 20 -3.88 -4.72 9.76
C ALA A 20 -3.09 -5.63 8.82
N ALA A 21 -3.51 -5.74 7.57
CA ALA A 21 -2.63 -6.22 6.52
C ALA A 21 -1.39 -5.30 6.57
N TRP A 22 -0.22 -5.89 6.82
CA TRP A 22 1.02 -5.13 6.87
C TRP A 22 1.45 -4.86 5.44
N ALA A 23 1.19 -3.65 4.95
CA ALA A 23 1.85 -3.17 3.74
C ALA A 23 3.34 -2.97 4.03
N ASP A 24 4.18 -3.22 3.02
CA ASP A 24 5.61 -2.97 3.13
C ASP A 24 5.88 -1.47 3.33
N GLN A 25 7.02 -1.17 3.94
CA GLN A 25 7.47 0.21 4.10
C GLN A 25 8.33 0.62 2.90
N PRO A 26 8.11 1.80 2.30
CA PRO A 26 8.95 2.28 1.22
C PRO A 26 10.39 2.49 1.71
N GLY A 27 11.36 2.21 0.83
CA GLY A 27 12.77 2.47 1.12
C GLY A 27 13.05 3.97 1.32
N ALA A 28 14.07 4.30 2.11
CA ALA A 28 14.43 5.69 2.41
C ALA A 28 14.86 6.49 1.16
N ASP A 29 15.26 5.81 0.09
CA ASP A 29 15.67 6.37 -1.20
C ASP A 29 14.55 6.33 -2.26
N TRP A 30 13.33 5.95 -1.87
CA TRP A 30 12.17 5.95 -2.77
C TRP A 30 11.63 7.37 -2.96
N MET A 31 11.05 7.60 -4.13
CA MET A 31 10.30 8.81 -4.43
C MET A 31 9.12 8.93 -3.44
N PRO A 32 8.94 10.08 -2.78
CA PRO A 32 7.84 10.26 -1.84
C PRO A 32 6.48 10.01 -2.50
N ALA A 33 5.58 9.31 -1.80
CA ALA A 33 4.27 8.95 -2.32
C ALA A 33 3.47 10.12 -2.92
N ALA A 34 3.56 11.32 -2.31
CA ALA A 34 2.91 12.51 -2.83
C ALA A 34 3.40 12.91 -4.23
N GLN A 35 4.71 12.80 -4.49
CA GLN A 35 5.29 13.10 -5.81
C GLN A 35 4.91 12.06 -6.86
N VAL A 36 4.84 10.79 -6.47
CA VAL A 36 4.37 9.73 -7.38
C VAL A 36 2.90 9.97 -7.74
N LYS A 37 2.04 10.29 -6.76
CA LYS A 37 0.63 10.63 -7.01
C LYS A 37 0.47 11.83 -7.93
N GLU A 38 1.24 12.89 -7.74
CA GLU A 38 1.24 14.05 -8.64
C GLU A 38 1.59 13.66 -10.08
N LYS A 39 2.63 12.84 -10.27
CA LYS A 39 2.99 12.30 -11.59
C LYS A 39 1.86 11.49 -12.21
N LEU A 40 1.21 10.62 -11.43
CA LEU A 40 0.08 9.81 -11.89
C LEU A 40 -1.08 10.69 -12.36
N MET A 41 -1.40 11.77 -11.65
CA MET A 41 -2.40 12.75 -12.11
C MET A 41 -1.99 13.37 -13.45
N GLY A 42 -0.71 13.72 -13.62
CA GLY A 42 -0.15 14.20 -14.89
C GLY A 42 -0.23 13.17 -16.04
N LEU A 43 -0.28 11.88 -15.73
CA LEU A 43 -0.46 10.78 -16.70
C LEU A 43 -1.94 10.48 -17.02
N GLY A 44 -2.88 11.27 -16.49
CA GLY A 44 -4.31 11.17 -16.79
C GLY A 44 -5.12 10.33 -15.80
N TYR A 45 -4.52 9.90 -14.68
CA TYR A 45 -5.33 9.40 -13.57
C TYR A 45 -6.14 10.55 -12.97
N THR A 46 -7.40 10.28 -12.63
CA THR A 46 -8.31 11.26 -12.04
C THR A 46 -8.52 11.04 -10.54
N SER A 47 -8.18 9.85 -10.04
CA SER A 47 -8.17 9.52 -8.61
C SER A 47 -7.22 8.35 -8.34
N ILE A 48 -6.64 8.33 -7.15
CA ILE A 48 -5.85 7.21 -6.62
C ILE A 48 -6.57 6.68 -5.38
N THR A 49 -7.04 5.44 -5.42
CA THR A 49 -7.87 4.81 -4.38
C THR A 49 -7.07 3.90 -3.45
N ALA A 50 -5.99 3.31 -3.96
CA ALA A 50 -5.01 2.56 -3.18
C ALA A 50 -3.60 2.97 -3.62
N PHE A 51 -2.65 3.03 -2.68
CA PHE A 51 -1.26 3.37 -2.99
C PHE A 51 -0.35 2.95 -1.85
N GLU A 52 0.48 1.94 -2.08
CA GLU A 52 1.34 1.33 -1.07
C GLU A 52 2.67 0.87 -1.67
N ALA A 53 3.65 0.65 -0.79
CA ALA A 53 4.86 -0.04 -1.18
C ALA A 53 4.59 -1.54 -1.07
N ASP A 54 4.88 -2.28 -2.12
CA ASP A 54 4.79 -3.74 -2.15
C ASP A 54 5.83 -4.31 -3.11
N ASP A 55 6.38 -5.47 -2.79
CA ASP A 55 7.31 -6.22 -3.65
C ASP A 55 8.41 -5.36 -4.30
N GLY A 56 8.97 -4.40 -3.55
CA GLY A 56 10.05 -3.52 -4.00
C GLY A 56 9.66 -2.42 -4.99
N HIS A 57 8.38 -2.09 -5.13
CA HIS A 57 7.89 -1.01 -5.98
C HIS A 57 6.65 -0.31 -5.37
N TRP A 58 6.19 0.76 -6.02
CA TRP A 58 4.90 1.35 -5.68
C TRP A 58 3.79 0.59 -6.39
N GLU A 59 2.84 0.06 -5.64
CA GLU A 59 1.60 -0.48 -6.16
C GLU A 59 0.45 0.50 -5.89
N GLY A 60 -0.48 0.61 -6.84
CA GLY A 60 -1.68 1.39 -6.60
C GLY A 60 -2.82 1.08 -7.53
N GLU A 61 -3.98 1.60 -7.13
CA GLU A 61 -5.21 1.55 -7.91
C GLU A 61 -5.71 2.97 -8.12
N GLY A 62 -6.29 3.23 -9.29
CA GLY A 62 -6.86 4.53 -9.59
C GLY A 62 -7.80 4.52 -10.79
N MET A 63 -8.47 5.65 -11.00
CA MET A 63 -9.33 5.85 -12.16
C MET A 63 -8.54 6.53 -13.27
N LYS A 64 -8.60 5.97 -14.48
CA LYS A 64 -8.01 6.56 -15.68
C LYS A 64 -8.92 6.26 -16.87
N ASN A 65 -9.23 7.28 -17.67
CA ASN A 65 -10.16 7.15 -18.81
C ASN A 65 -11.50 6.48 -18.44
N GLY A 66 -12.02 6.76 -17.25
CA GLY A 66 -13.29 6.20 -16.75
C GLY A 66 -13.23 4.72 -16.35
N LYS A 67 -12.05 4.10 -16.29
CA LYS A 67 -11.86 2.71 -15.86
C LYS A 67 -11.01 2.67 -14.59
N LYS A 68 -11.29 1.70 -13.72
CA LYS A 68 -10.42 1.36 -12.60
C LYS A 68 -9.21 0.61 -13.14
N MET A 69 -8.02 1.05 -12.75
CA MET A 69 -6.74 0.52 -13.21
C MET A 69 -5.87 0.20 -12.00
N GLN A 70 -5.28 -0.98 -12.00
CA GLN A 70 -4.16 -1.33 -11.12
C GLN A 70 -2.85 -1.01 -11.85
N PHE A 71 -1.88 -0.42 -11.16
CA PHE A 71 -0.59 -0.06 -11.72
C PHE A 71 0.55 -0.29 -10.75
N HIS A 72 1.72 -0.58 -11.32
CA HIS A 72 2.98 -0.64 -10.60
C HIS A 72 3.88 0.49 -11.10
N ALA A 73 4.58 1.18 -10.20
CA ALA A 73 5.49 2.27 -10.53
C ALA A 73 6.86 2.07 -9.90
N ASP A 74 7.89 2.45 -10.66
CA ASP A 74 9.27 2.37 -10.22
C ASP A 74 9.49 3.18 -8.93
N PRO A 75 10.11 2.59 -7.89
CA PRO A 75 10.21 3.20 -6.57
C PRO A 75 11.02 4.51 -6.57
N LYS A 76 11.98 4.68 -7.48
CA LYS A 76 12.90 5.83 -7.49
C LYS A 76 12.45 6.95 -8.40
N THR A 77 11.78 6.61 -9.49
CA THR A 77 11.41 7.54 -10.55
C THR A 77 9.90 7.80 -10.61
N GLY A 78 9.07 6.92 -10.05
CA GLY A 78 7.61 6.97 -10.17
C GLY A 78 7.12 6.69 -11.59
N ALA A 79 7.95 6.12 -12.47
CA ALA A 79 7.55 5.74 -13.82
C ALA A 79 6.67 4.49 -13.79
N ILE A 80 5.57 4.50 -14.54
CA ILE A 80 4.70 3.32 -14.67
C ILE A 80 5.49 2.16 -15.29
N MET A 81 5.57 1.05 -14.56
CA MET A 81 6.17 -0.21 -15.00
C MET A 81 5.11 -1.15 -15.59
N SER A 82 3.90 -1.15 -15.02
CA SER A 82 2.77 -1.94 -15.50
C SER A 82 1.46 -1.20 -15.21
N GLU A 83 0.46 -1.40 -16.07
CA GLU A 83 -0.88 -0.89 -15.88
C GLU A 83 -1.88 -1.84 -16.55
N LYS A 84 -2.93 -2.24 -15.82
CA LYS A 84 -3.99 -3.11 -16.32
C LYS A 84 -5.34 -2.72 -15.72
N PRO A 85 -6.48 -2.96 -16.40
CA PRO A 85 -7.79 -2.82 -15.80
C PRO A 85 -7.89 -3.67 -14.54
N ASP A 86 -8.48 -3.08 -13.50
CA ASP A 86 -8.79 -3.81 -12.28
C ASP A 86 -10.13 -4.56 -12.45
N HIS A 87 -10.20 -5.80 -11.97
CA HIS A 87 -11.26 -6.77 -12.30
C HIS A 87 -12.33 -6.93 -11.22
#